data_AF-W4S7G7-F1
#
_entry.id   AF-W4S7G7-F1
#
_cell.length_a   1.000
_cell.length_b   1.000
_cell.length_c   1.000
_cell.angle_alpha   90.00
_cell.angle_beta   90.00
_cell.angle_gamma   90.00
#
_symmetry.space_group_name_H-M   'P 1'
#
loop_
_entity.id
_entity.type
_entity.pdbx_description
1 polymer ?
#
loop_
_entity_poly.entity_id
_entity_poly.type
_entity_poly.pdbx_seq_one_letter_code
_entity_poly.pdbx_strand_id
1 'polypeptide(L)'
;MLDRIPAQMFTGVLLVLVGILLTLPIPFTNYIFGLILLLFALALLERDGALLLVGWAAALISVAVFGVTSDQLLDLIRGWWPAAWR
;
A
#
# COMPACT_ATOMS: atom_id res chain seq x y z
N MET A 1 -10.67 19.82 -1.62
CA MET A 1 -9.30 19.40 -1.99
C MET A 1 -9.22 17.90 -2.37
N LEU A 2 -10.10 17.03 -1.85
CA LEU A 2 -10.21 15.60 -2.22
C LEU A 2 -10.89 15.33 -3.58
N ASP A 3 -11.60 16.29 -4.16
CA ASP A 3 -12.44 16.06 -5.36
C ASP A 3 -11.66 16.14 -6.68
N ARG A 4 -10.33 16.33 -6.63
CA ARG A 4 -9.50 16.28 -7.83
C ARG A 4 -9.18 14.82 -8.15
N ILE A 5 -9.67 14.34 -9.29
CA ILE A 5 -9.36 13.02 -9.89
C ILE A 5 -7.91 12.55 -9.65
N PRO A 6 -6.85 13.38 -9.81
CA PRO A 6 -5.49 12.94 -9.54
C PRO A 6 -5.23 12.47 -8.09
N ALA A 7 -5.85 13.09 -7.08
CA ALA A 7 -5.68 12.69 -5.69
C ALA A 7 -6.34 11.32 -5.40
N GLN A 8 -7.49 11.06 -6.04
CA GLN A 8 -8.17 9.77 -5.93
C GLN A 8 -7.39 8.66 -6.64
N MET A 9 -6.88 8.93 -7.84
CA MET A 9 -6.03 7.97 -8.55
C MET A 9 -4.76 7.66 -7.76
N PHE A 10 -4.10 8.67 -7.20
CA PHE A 10 -2.91 8.48 -6.37
C PHE A 10 -3.20 7.63 -5.12
N THR A 11 -4.30 7.92 -4.43
CA THR A 11 -4.75 7.12 -3.27
C THR A 11 -5.04 5.68 -3.67
N GLY A 12 -5.74 5.46 -4.79
CA GLY A 12 -6.03 4.12 -5.30
C GLY A 12 -4.76 3.33 -5.62
N VAL A 13 -3.77 3.96 -6.24
CA VAL A 13 -2.47 3.32 -6.49
C VAL A 13 -1.77 2.94 -5.18
N LEU A 14 -1.72 3.83 -4.19
CA LEU A 14 -1.13 3.53 -2.89
C LEU A 14 -1.86 2.40 -2.17
N LEU A 15 -3.20 2.38 -2.21
CA LEU A 15 -4.01 1.30 -1.64
C LEU A 15 -3.69 -0.05 -2.27
N VAL A 16 -3.57 -0.11 -3.59
CA VAL A 16 -3.19 -1.34 -4.31
C VAL A 16 -1.78 -1.79 -3.92
N LEU A 17 -0.81 -0.88 -3.88
CA LEU A 17 0.57 -1.21 -3.51
C LEU A 17 0.68 -1.73 -2.06
N VAL A 18 0.05 -1.03 -1.11
CA VAL A 18 0.02 -1.46 0.30
C VAL A 18 -0.75 -2.77 0.45
N GLY A 19 -1.84 -2.97 -0.30
CA GLY A 19 -2.58 -4.23 -0.33
C GLY A 19 -1.74 -5.40 -0.84
N ILE A 20 -0.94 -5.21 -1.89
CA ILE A 20 0.01 -6.23 -2.37
C ILE A 20 1.04 -6.55 -1.28
N LEU A 21 1.64 -5.53 -0.67
CA LEU A 21 2.60 -5.69 0.43
C LEU A 21 1.98 -6.42 1.63
N LEU A 22 0.70 -6.20 1.93
CA LEU A 22 -0.05 -6.89 2.99
C LEU A 22 -0.20 -8.39 2.71
N THR A 23 -0.39 -8.79 1.45
CA THR A 23 -0.51 -10.23 1.11
C THR A 23 0.79 -11.00 1.30
N LEU A 24 1.92 -10.30 1.43
CA LEU A 24 3.22 -10.88 1.67
C LEU A 24 3.29 -11.39 3.12
N PRO A 25 3.57 -12.68 3.37
CA PRO A 25 3.57 -13.26 4.71
C PRO A 25 4.84 -12.90 5.47
N ILE A 26 5.10 -11.60 5.63
CA ILE A 26 6.20 -11.06 6.42
C ILE A 26 5.66 -10.81 7.84
N PRO A 27 6.26 -11.43 8.86
CA PRO A 27 5.80 -11.26 10.24
C PRO A 27 5.98 -9.80 10.69
N PHE A 28 5.07 -9.33 11.54
CA PHE A 28 4.98 -7.97 12.09
C PHE A 28 4.59 -6.85 11.10
N THR A 29 5.07 -6.88 9.87
CA THR A 29 4.83 -5.83 8.88
C THR A 29 3.38 -5.85 8.37
N ASN A 30 2.76 -7.03 8.33
CA ASN A 30 1.34 -7.20 8.01
C ASN A 30 0.42 -6.32 8.89
N TYR A 31 0.72 -6.20 10.20
CA TYR A 31 -0.07 -5.33 11.09
C TYR A 31 0.09 -3.86 10.73
N ILE A 32 1.30 -3.43 10.35
CA ILE A 32 1.60 -2.06 9.95
C ILE A 32 0.86 -1.72 8.65
N PHE A 33 0.93 -2.59 7.64
CA PHE A 33 0.21 -2.38 6.38
C PHE A 33 -1.30 -2.39 6.60
N GLY A 34 -1.82 -3.29 7.43
CA GLY A 34 -3.24 -3.33 7.79
C GLY A 34 -3.70 -2.04 8.48
N LEU A 35 -2.88 -1.49 9.37
CA LEU A 35 -3.15 -0.20 10.03
C LEU A 35 -3.16 0.95 9.02
N ILE A 36 -2.24 0.97 8.06
CA ILE A 36 -2.22 1.99 6.99
C ILE A 36 -3.49 1.92 6.14
N LEU A 37 -3.94 0.71 5.76
CA LEU A 37 -5.19 0.52 5.04
C LEU A 37 -6.40 0.96 5.87
N LEU A 38 -6.40 0.69 7.17
CA LEU A 38 -7.44 1.17 8.09
C LEU A 38 -7.44 2.71 8.16
N LEU A 39 -6.27 3.36 8.25
CA LEU A 39 -6.16 4.81 8.22
C LEU A 39 -6.71 5.41 6.92
N PHE A 40 -6.44 4.78 5.77
CA PHE A 40 -7.05 5.19 4.51
C PHE A 40 -8.58 5.02 4.50
N ALA A 41 -9.07 3.89 5.02
CA ALA A 41 -10.50 3.64 5.11
C ALA A 41 -11.19 4.71 5.97
N LEU A 42 -10.59 5.06 7.12
CA LEU A 42 -11.10 6.13 8.00
C LEU A 42 -11.02 7.50 7.32
N ALA A 43 -9.89 7.84 6.69
CA ALA A 43 -9.73 9.10 5.98
C ALA A 43 -10.77 9.28 4.85
N LEU A 44 -11.03 8.21 4.09
CA LEU A 44 -12.03 8.22 3.02
C LEU A 44 -13.47 8.27 3.58
N LEU A 45 -13.74 7.56 4.67
CA LEU A 45 -15.06 7.53 5.31
C LEU A 45 -15.41 8.89 5.93
N GLU A 46 -14.48 9.50 6.65
CA GLU A 46 -14.66 10.82 7.27
C GLU A 46 -14.51 11.97 6.26
N ARG A 47 -14.08 11.66 5.03
CA ARG A 47 -13.69 12.65 3.99
C ARG A 47 -12.66 13.65 4.51
N ASP A 48 -11.82 13.21 5.45
CA ASP A 48 -10.79 14.03 6.07
C ASP A 48 -9.50 14.00 5.25
N GLY A 49 -9.15 15.16 4.69
CA GLY A 49 -7.92 15.31 3.94
C GLY A 49 -6.65 15.34 4.77
N ALA A 50 -6.71 15.67 6.07
CA ALA A 50 -5.56 15.62 6.95
C ALA A 50 -5.18 14.16 7.23
N LEU A 51 -6.16 13.32 7.60
CA LEU A 51 -5.95 11.87 7.75
C LEU A 51 -5.48 11.22 6.45
N LEU A 52 -5.97 11.69 5.30
CA LEU A 52 -5.53 11.19 4.00
C LEU A 52 -4.03 11.48 3.74
N LEU A 53 -3.56 12.69 4.10
CA LEU A 53 -2.15 13.05 4.00
C LEU A 53 -1.26 12.20 4.91
N VAL A 54 -1.72 11.91 6.14
CA VAL A 54 -1.03 11.00 7.06
C VAL A 54 -0.96 9.59 6.46
N GLY A 55 -2.07 9.10 5.90
CA GLY A 55 -2.12 7.83 5.18
C GLY A 55 -1.14 7.78 4.00
N TRP A 56 -1.09 8.83 3.18
CA TRP A 56 -0.12 8.93 2.07
C TRP A 56 1.32 8.91 2.56
N ALA A 57 1.65 9.67 3.59
CA ALA A 57 3.00 9.71 4.14
C ALA A 57 3.42 8.33 4.67
N ALA A 58 2.55 7.68 5.46
CA ALA A 58 2.81 6.36 6.02
C ALA A 58 2.99 5.31 4.91
N ALA A 59 2.10 5.31 3.90
CA ALA A 59 2.18 4.41 2.76
C ALA A 59 3.45 4.62 1.93
N LEU A 60 3.83 5.87 1.65
CA LEU A 60 5.06 6.19 0.92
C LEU A 60 6.30 5.73 1.68
N ILE A 61 6.36 5.95 3.00
CA ILE A 61 7.47 5.50 3.84
C ILE A 61 7.55 3.97 3.80
N SER A 62 6.42 3.27 3.96
CA SER A 62 6.38 1.82 3.85
C SER A 62 6.84 1.34 2.48
N VAL A 63 6.30 1.90 1.39
CA VAL A 63 6.69 1.52 0.03
C VAL A 63 8.17 1.82 -0.24
N ALA A 64 8.72 2.93 0.26
CA ALA A 64 10.14 3.25 0.09
C ALA A 64 11.04 2.31 0.88
N VAL A 65 10.74 2.06 2.15
CA VAL A 65 11.52 1.16 3.02
C VAL A 65 11.50 -0.26 2.47
N PHE A 66 10.31 -0.78 2.13
CA PHE A 66 10.20 -2.12 1.57
C PHE A 66 10.71 -2.18 0.14
N GLY A 67 10.40 -1.20 -0.71
CA GLY A 67 10.85 -1.17 -2.10
C GLY A 67 12.37 -1.10 -2.26
N VAL A 68 13.07 -0.36 -1.39
CA VAL A 68 14.55 -0.28 -1.40
C VAL A 68 15.19 -1.55 -0.82
N THR A 69 14.53 -2.20 0.15
CA THR A 69 15.08 -3.39 0.84
C THR A 69 14.70 -4.71 0.16
N SER A 70 13.76 -4.70 -0.78
CA SER A 70 13.09 -5.92 -1.21
C SER A 70 13.78 -6.69 -2.34
N ASP A 71 14.64 -7.63 -1.96
CA ASP A 71 14.70 -8.92 -2.67
C ASP A 71 13.33 -9.63 -2.66
N GLN A 72 12.48 -9.34 -1.65
CA GLN A 72 11.14 -9.92 -1.48
C GLN A 72 10.12 -9.56 -2.58
N LEU A 73 10.22 -8.39 -3.19
CA LEU A 73 9.35 -7.96 -4.31
C LEU A 73 9.72 -8.76 -5.57
N LEU A 74 11.02 -8.99 -5.77
CA LEU A 74 11.55 -9.83 -6.84
C LEU A 74 11.14 -11.29 -6.63
N ASP A 75 11.13 -11.79 -5.40
CA ASP A 75 10.65 -13.13 -5.06
C ASP A 75 9.14 -13.29 -5.28
N LEU A 76 8.33 -12.26 -5.02
CA LEU A 76 6.89 -12.23 -5.32
C LEU A 76 6.63 -12.31 -6.83
N ILE A 77 7.35 -11.49 -7.61
CA ILE A 77 7.29 -11.51 -9.08
C ILE A 77 7.75 -12.88 -9.61
N ARG A 78 8.85 -13.43 -9.08
CA ARG A 78 9.38 -14.76 -9.43
C ARG A 78 8.49 -15.91 -8.96
N GLY A 79 7.68 -15.73 -7.93
CA GLY A 79 6.72 -16.71 -7.42
C GLY A 79 5.40 -16.73 -8.20
N TRP A 80 5.00 -15.61 -8.80
CA TRP A 80 3.85 -15.52 -9.72
C TRP A 80 4.19 -15.98 -11.16
N TRP A 81 5.43 -15.76 -11.60
CA TRP A 81 5.92 -16.17 -12.93
C TRP A 81 5.84 -17.69 -13.27
N PRO A 82 6.04 -18.66 -12.36
CA PRO A 82 6.05 -20.08 -12.70
C PRO A 82 4.64 -20.68 -12.86
N ALA A 83 3.62 -20.04 -12.30
CA ALA A 83 2.23 -20.52 -12.33
C ALA A 83 1.47 -20.09 -13.60
N ALA A 84 1.95 -19.04 -14.29
CA ALA A 84 1.29 -18.53 -15.49
C ALA A 84 1.65 -19.29 -16.79
N TRP A 85 2.65 -20.18 -16.77
CA TRP A 85 3.13 -20.93 -17.95
C TRP A 85 3.18 -22.45 -17.75
N ARG A 86 2.37 -23.02 -16.85
CA ARG A 86 2.16 -24.48 -16.79
C ARG A 86 0.70 -24.82 -16.87
#